data_AF-A0A8T2KWD3-F1
#
_entry.id   AF-A0A8T2KWD3-F1
#
_cell.length_a   1.000
_cell.length_b   1.000
_cell.length_c   1.000
_cell.angle_alpha   90.00
_cell.angle_beta   90.00
_cell.angle_gamma   90.00
#
_symmetry.space_group_name_H-M   'P 1'
#
loop_
_entity.id
_entity.type
_entity.pdbx_description
1 polymer ?
#
loop_
_entity_poly.entity_id
_entity_poly.type
_entity_poly.pdbx_seq_one_letter_code
_entity_poly.pdbx_strand_id
1 'polypeptide(L)'
;MNNFTRFSFHRPPSAAAASATRATESPRPTVAKAFQRNIFIGELVDGKLETSRTLTVRFSEFEASVLGITSKVTDALEQDDSFVLTDGQGNKILDSEGTRGSAFWKQNARKVFAVKEEDLLQLQASKKRRLSRREDTSLDYIFDQIEEVVLAAQGLKGVSSTIKELQELANSNRRTDVCLTEAQAAAVRDGFACVICRSVMADPMVSSCCQSLIGCRICIEEWQKTSAICPKCRADEFSVNAHRLNGLSDALDALGNILSE
;
A
#
# COMPACT_ATOMS: atom_id res chain seq x y z
N MET A 1 -16.47 -3.54 26.99
CA MET A 1 -15.11 -4.12 26.92
C MET A 1 -15.02 -4.97 25.65
N ASN A 2 -14.65 -4.37 24.52
CA ASN A 2 -14.42 -5.11 23.27
C ASN A 2 -12.95 -4.92 22.86
N ASN A 3 -12.20 -6.02 22.92
CA ASN A 3 -10.80 -6.11 22.50
C ASN A 3 -10.71 -6.11 20.98
N PHE A 4 -10.16 -5.06 20.39
CA PHE A 4 -9.71 -5.09 19.00
C PHE A 4 -8.27 -5.60 18.96
N THR A 5 -8.08 -6.82 18.45
CA THR A 5 -6.77 -7.40 18.18
C THR A 5 -6.15 -6.68 16.99
N ARG A 6 -5.19 -5.80 17.25
CA ARG A 6 -4.44 -5.05 16.24
C ARG A 6 -3.39 -5.98 15.61
N PHE A 7 -3.57 -6.36 14.35
CA PHE A 7 -2.51 -6.98 13.57
C PHE A 7 -1.42 -5.94 13.27
N SER A 8 -0.17 -6.24 13.67
CA SER A 8 1.00 -5.40 13.43
C SER A 8 1.97 -6.16 12.54
N PHE A 9 2.30 -5.59 11.38
CA PHE A 9 3.33 -6.14 10.49
C PHE A 9 4.68 -5.57 10.90
N HIS A 10 5.53 -6.40 11.51
CA HIS A 10 6.92 -6.05 11.76
C HIS A 10 7.69 -6.01 10.43
N ARG A 11 8.13 -4.82 10.03
CA ARG A 11 9.10 -4.60 8.97
C ARG A 11 10.51 -4.90 9.54
N PRO A 12 11.31 -5.78 8.94
CA PRO A 12 12.72 -5.91 9.33
C PRO A 12 13.46 -4.59 9.01
N PRO A 13 14.38 -4.15 9.88
CA PRO A 13 15.14 -2.92 9.63
C PRO A 13 16.05 -3.07 8.39
N SER A 14 16.00 -2.04 7.56
CA SER A 14 16.88 -1.84 6.42
C SER A 14 18.32 -1.61 6.90
N ALA A 15 19.24 -2.44 6.42
CA ALA A 15 20.67 -2.32 6.73
C ALA A 15 21.26 -1.05 6.09
N ALA A 16 22.03 -0.30 6.88
CA ALA A 16 22.98 0.67 6.35
C ALA A 16 24.28 0.64 7.16
N ALA A 17 25.37 0.58 6.39
CA ALA A 17 26.75 0.99 6.67
C ALA A 17 27.56 0.21 7.72
N ALA A 18 28.49 -0.62 7.22
CA ALA A 18 29.82 -0.75 7.81
C ALA A 18 30.87 -0.77 6.70
N SER A 19 31.87 0.09 6.84
CA SER A 19 32.98 0.32 5.91
C SER A 19 34.00 -0.82 5.88
N ALA A 20 34.49 -1.07 4.66
CA ALA A 20 35.83 -1.46 4.24
C ALA A 20 36.61 -2.55 5.00
N THR A 21 36.86 -3.67 4.30
CA THR A 21 38.23 -4.18 4.09
C THR A 21 38.30 -4.93 2.76
N ARG A 22 39.32 -4.61 1.96
CA ARG A 22 39.68 -5.29 0.70
C ARG A 22 40.23 -6.68 1.02
N ALA A 23 39.62 -7.70 0.45
CA ALA A 23 40.29 -8.96 0.14
C ALA A 23 39.80 -9.42 -1.24
N THR A 24 40.75 -9.53 -2.16
CA THR A 24 40.57 -9.99 -3.53
C THR A 24 40.34 -11.50 -3.50
N GLU A 25 39.09 -11.92 -3.45
CA GLU A 25 38.71 -13.32 -3.67
C GLU A 25 38.17 -13.49 -5.10
N SER A 26 38.77 -14.43 -5.82
CA SER A 26 38.33 -14.87 -7.14
C SER A 26 36.87 -15.36 -7.08
N PRO A 27 36.01 -15.00 -8.06
CA PRO A 27 34.61 -15.38 -8.00
C PRO A 27 34.48 -16.90 -8.20
N ARG A 28 34.15 -17.61 -7.12
CA ARG A 28 33.58 -18.96 -7.20
C ARG A 28 32.28 -18.86 -8.02
N PRO A 29 32.05 -19.73 -9.02
CA PRO A 29 30.79 -19.72 -9.75
C PRO A 29 29.66 -19.99 -8.77
N THR A 30 28.79 -19.00 -8.58
CA THR A 30 27.54 -19.16 -7.84
C THR A 30 26.69 -20.17 -8.61
N VAL A 31 26.52 -21.37 -8.04
CA VAL A 31 25.61 -22.37 -8.60
C VAL A 31 24.24 -21.72 -8.69
N ALA A 32 23.75 -21.51 -9.92
CA ALA A 32 22.46 -20.92 -10.16
C ALA A 32 21.39 -21.70 -9.37
N LYS A 33 20.58 -21.00 -8.59
CA LYS A 33 19.55 -21.63 -7.75
C LYS A 33 18.59 -22.40 -8.65
N ALA A 34 18.63 -23.74 -8.57
CA ALA A 34 17.75 -24.63 -9.31
C ALA A 34 16.47 -24.92 -8.51
N PHE A 35 15.36 -24.98 -9.22
CA PHE A 35 14.04 -25.30 -8.71
C PHE A 35 13.56 -26.63 -9.30
N GLN A 36 12.57 -27.23 -8.64
CA GLN A 36 12.00 -28.52 -9.06
C GLN A 36 10.48 -28.42 -9.14
N ARG A 37 9.92 -29.10 -10.13
CA ARG A 37 8.47 -29.19 -10.32
C ARG A 37 8.08 -30.54 -10.91
N ASN A 38 7.07 -31.16 -10.30
CA ASN A 38 6.39 -32.31 -10.88
C ASN A 38 5.44 -31.86 -11.98
N ILE A 39 5.61 -32.42 -13.18
CA ILE A 39 4.74 -32.27 -14.35
C ILE A 39 4.12 -33.64 -14.62
N PHE A 40 2.80 -33.70 -14.72
CA PHE A 40 2.08 -34.94 -14.99
C PHE A 40 1.99 -35.17 -16.50
N ILE A 41 2.43 -36.30 -17.01
CA ILE A 41 2.20 -36.65 -18.41
C ILE A 41 0.77 -37.15 -18.51
N GLY A 42 -0.03 -36.41 -19.26
CA GLY A 42 -1.46 -36.63 -19.39
C GLY A 42 -1.79 -37.43 -20.64
N GLU A 43 -2.59 -38.48 -20.48
CA GLU A 43 -3.14 -39.28 -21.57
C GLU A 43 -4.67 -39.20 -21.54
N LEU A 44 -5.30 -39.37 -22.70
CA LEU A 44 -6.75 -39.34 -22.83
C LEU A 44 -7.33 -40.74 -22.62
N VAL A 45 -8.07 -40.94 -21.52
CA VAL A 45 -8.80 -42.18 -21.25
C VAL A 45 -10.28 -41.82 -21.08
N ASP A 46 -11.15 -42.40 -21.92
CA ASP A 46 -12.60 -42.15 -21.91
C ASP A 46 -12.99 -40.65 -21.95
N GLY A 47 -12.22 -39.84 -22.67
CA GLY A 47 -12.44 -38.40 -22.80
C GLY A 47 -12.10 -37.59 -21.54
N LYS A 48 -11.36 -38.20 -20.59
CA LYS A 48 -10.80 -37.53 -19.42
C LYS A 48 -9.27 -37.56 -19.48
N LEU A 49 -8.66 -36.53 -18.89
CA LEU A 49 -7.22 -36.44 -18.76
C LEU A 49 -6.78 -37.23 -17.53
N GLU A 50 -6.03 -38.30 -17.73
CA GLU A 50 -5.48 -39.13 -16.67
C GLU A 50 -3.95 -39.03 -16.64
N THR A 51 -3.36 -39.19 -15.44
CA THR A 51 -1.90 -39.17 -15.28
C THR A 51 -1.33 -40.53 -15.63
N SER A 52 -0.57 -40.61 -16.72
CA SER A 52 0.19 -41.80 -17.11
C SER A 52 1.49 -41.92 -16.32
N ARG A 53 2.30 -40.85 -16.29
CA ARG A 53 3.54 -40.77 -15.50
C ARG A 53 3.76 -39.38 -14.93
N THR A 54 4.63 -39.25 -13.93
CA THR A 54 5.04 -37.96 -13.36
C THR A 54 6.50 -37.71 -13.67
N LEU A 55 6.82 -36.54 -14.23
CA LEU A 55 8.15 -36.09 -14.54
C LEU A 55 8.58 -34.97 -13.61
N THR A 56 9.73 -35.11 -12.94
CA THR A 56 10.30 -34.05 -12.11
C THR A 56 11.27 -33.19 -12.93
N VAL A 57 10.81 -32.00 -13.32
CA VAL A 57 11.61 -31.04 -14.07
C VAL A 57 12.45 -30.18 -13.14
N ARG A 58 13.76 -30.07 -13.42
CA ARG A 58 14.68 -29.10 -12.79
C ARG A 58 14.85 -27.88 -13.70
N PHE A 59 14.68 -26.69 -13.16
CA PHE A 59 14.74 -25.43 -13.92
C PHE A 59 15.30 -24.29 -13.09
N SER A 60 15.97 -23.35 -13.74
CA SER A 60 16.44 -22.08 -13.15
C SER A 60 15.37 -20.99 -13.24
N GLU A 61 15.63 -19.82 -12.65
CA GLU A 61 14.72 -18.67 -12.77
C GLU A 61 14.50 -18.25 -14.23
N PHE A 62 15.54 -18.31 -15.06
CA PHE A 62 15.47 -17.94 -16.49
C PHE A 62 14.63 -18.92 -17.31
N GLU A 63 14.66 -20.20 -16.93
CA GLU A 63 13.89 -21.27 -17.60
C GLU A 63 12.44 -21.37 -17.09
N ALA A 64 12.06 -20.57 -16.08
CA ALA A 64 10.75 -20.59 -15.46
C ALA A 64 9.69 -19.89 -16.34
N SER A 65 9.43 -20.43 -17.53
CA SER A 65 8.41 -19.98 -18.48
C SER A 65 7.69 -21.19 -19.08
N VAL A 66 6.55 -20.97 -19.73
CA VAL A 66 5.82 -22.07 -20.39
C VAL A 66 6.71 -22.76 -21.42
N LEU A 67 7.42 -21.99 -22.23
CA LEU A 67 8.35 -22.51 -23.23
C LEU A 67 9.51 -23.28 -22.59
N GLY A 68 10.13 -22.71 -21.55
CA GLY A 68 11.26 -23.32 -20.85
C GLY A 68 10.89 -24.66 -20.20
N ILE A 69 9.75 -24.72 -19.51
CA ILE A 69 9.26 -25.96 -18.90
C ILE A 69 8.84 -26.98 -19.97
N THR A 70 8.20 -26.55 -21.06
CA THR A 70 7.86 -27.44 -22.18
C THR A 70 9.10 -28.06 -22.80
N SER A 71 10.15 -27.26 -23.06
CA SER A 71 11.43 -27.76 -23.56
C SER A 71 12.02 -28.83 -22.63
N LYS A 72 12.04 -28.58 -21.32
CA LYS A 72 12.53 -29.57 -20.35
C LYS A 72 11.71 -30.87 -20.34
N VAL A 73 10.40 -30.78 -20.59
CA VAL A 73 9.56 -31.97 -20.73
C VAL A 73 9.95 -32.73 -21.99
N THR A 74 9.98 -32.07 -23.14
CA THR A 74 10.36 -32.70 -24.42
C THR A 74 11.75 -33.34 -24.34
N ASP A 75 12.73 -32.61 -23.82
CA ASP A 75 14.11 -33.10 -23.64
C ASP A 75 14.17 -34.36 -22.77
N ALA A 76 13.36 -34.40 -21.69
CA ALA A 76 13.36 -35.52 -20.75
C ALA A 76 12.55 -36.74 -21.22
N LEU A 77 11.65 -36.56 -22.19
CA LEU A 77 10.85 -37.65 -22.74
C LEU A 77 11.51 -38.32 -23.95
N GLU A 78 12.53 -37.68 -24.56
CA GLU A 78 13.25 -38.18 -25.75
C GLU A 78 12.30 -38.64 -26.87
N GLN A 79 11.16 -37.96 -26.99
CA GLN A 79 10.11 -38.23 -27.97
C GLN A 79 10.01 -37.06 -28.95
N ASP A 80 9.73 -37.36 -30.22
CA ASP A 80 9.49 -36.36 -31.27
C ASP A 80 8.07 -35.77 -31.22
N ASP A 81 7.39 -35.92 -30.07
CA ASP A 81 6.01 -35.48 -29.88
C ASP A 81 5.97 -34.02 -29.40
N SER A 82 5.06 -33.24 -30.00
CA SER A 82 4.75 -31.88 -29.54
C SER A 82 3.89 -31.92 -28.28
N PHE A 83 4.44 -31.46 -27.16
CA PHE A 83 3.74 -31.37 -25.88
C PHE A 83 3.22 -29.96 -25.62
N VAL A 84 2.02 -29.90 -25.04
CA VAL A 84 1.38 -28.67 -24.58
C VAL A 84 1.11 -28.77 -23.09
N LEU A 85 1.49 -27.73 -22.34
CA LEU A 85 1.21 -27.66 -20.91
C LEU A 85 -0.24 -27.22 -20.67
N THR A 86 -0.93 -27.94 -19.80
CA THR A 86 -2.32 -27.67 -19.40
C THR A 86 -2.48 -27.65 -17.89
N ASP A 87 -3.53 -27.00 -17.40
CA ASP A 87 -3.95 -27.07 -16.01
C ASP A 87 -4.64 -28.41 -15.69
N GLY A 88 -5.05 -28.62 -14.43
CA GLY A 88 -5.78 -29.81 -14.01
C GLY A 88 -7.17 -29.99 -14.66
N GLN A 89 -7.67 -29.01 -15.40
CA GLN A 89 -8.94 -29.07 -16.13
C GLN A 89 -8.72 -29.29 -17.65
N GLY A 90 -7.47 -29.42 -18.11
CA GLY A 90 -7.14 -29.57 -19.52
C GLY A 90 -7.24 -28.26 -20.32
N ASN A 91 -7.09 -27.11 -19.67
CA ASN A 91 -6.97 -25.82 -20.37
C ASN A 91 -5.49 -25.50 -20.61
N LYS A 92 -5.15 -25.04 -21.82
CA LYS A 92 -3.77 -24.68 -22.19
C LYS A 92 -3.26 -23.54 -21.30
N ILE A 93 -2.09 -23.73 -20.71
CA ILE A 93 -1.37 -22.67 -19.99
C ILE A 93 -0.67 -21.80 -21.04
N LEU A 94 -1.02 -20.52 -21.07
CA LEU A 94 -0.46 -19.55 -22.02
C LEU A 94 0.77 -18.87 -21.43
N ASP A 95 1.76 -18.55 -22.26
CA ASP A 95 2.90 -17.75 -21.82
C ASP A 95 2.47 -16.29 -21.65
N SER A 96 2.58 -15.79 -20.42
CA SER A 96 2.26 -14.43 -20.02
C SER A 96 3.19 -14.00 -18.89
N GLU A 97 3.16 -12.72 -18.51
CA GLU A 97 3.92 -12.25 -17.35
C GLU A 97 3.58 -13.02 -16.07
N GLY A 98 2.31 -13.41 -15.88
CA GLY A 98 1.85 -14.17 -14.71
C GLY A 98 2.26 -15.64 -14.66
N THR A 99 2.73 -16.21 -15.77
CA THR A 99 3.23 -17.60 -15.87
C THR A 99 4.75 -17.66 -16.02
N ARG A 100 5.43 -16.51 -15.93
CA ARG A 100 6.88 -16.39 -15.93
C ARG A 100 7.40 -16.28 -14.49
N GLY A 101 8.62 -16.74 -14.28
CA GLY A 101 9.28 -16.75 -12.99
C GLY A 101 8.90 -17.94 -12.11
N SER A 102 9.80 -18.30 -11.21
CA SER A 102 9.69 -19.54 -10.44
C SER A 102 8.53 -19.55 -9.43
N ALA A 103 8.00 -18.38 -9.07
CA ALA A 103 6.88 -18.23 -8.14
C ALA A 103 5.60 -18.91 -8.64
N PHE A 104 5.35 -18.92 -9.96
CA PHE A 104 4.23 -19.64 -10.55
C PHE A 104 4.47 -21.16 -10.51
N TRP A 105 5.64 -21.60 -10.97
CA TRP A 105 5.96 -23.01 -11.19
C TRP A 105 6.20 -23.81 -9.91
N LYS A 106 6.60 -23.18 -8.80
CA LYS A 106 6.80 -23.85 -7.50
C LYS A 106 5.51 -24.19 -6.74
N GLN A 107 4.35 -23.72 -7.18
CA GLN A 107 3.11 -23.87 -6.42
C GLN A 107 2.59 -25.31 -6.46
N ASN A 108 2.90 -26.11 -5.43
CA ASN A 108 2.54 -27.54 -5.34
C ASN A 108 1.05 -27.85 -5.43
N ALA A 109 0.17 -26.90 -5.08
CA ALA A 109 -1.28 -27.09 -5.15
C ALA A 109 -1.84 -27.14 -6.59
N ARG A 110 -1.15 -26.51 -7.57
CA ARG A 110 -1.61 -26.51 -8.97
C ARG A 110 -1.20 -27.82 -9.61
N LYS A 111 -2.09 -28.52 -10.30
CA LYS A 111 -1.70 -29.61 -11.20
C LYS A 111 -1.34 -29.04 -12.57
N VAL A 112 -0.19 -29.45 -13.10
CA VAL A 112 0.26 -29.09 -14.44
C VAL A 112 0.47 -30.38 -15.21
N PHE A 113 -0.21 -30.52 -16.33
CA PHE A 113 -0.09 -31.65 -17.22
C PHE A 113 0.70 -31.26 -18.47
N ALA A 114 1.54 -32.16 -18.97
CA ALA A 114 2.03 -32.13 -20.33
C ALA A 114 1.23 -33.15 -21.14
N VAL A 115 0.56 -32.67 -22.18
CA VAL A 115 -0.37 -33.45 -23.00
C VAL A 115 0.09 -33.34 -24.44
N LYS A 116 -0.02 -34.43 -25.22
CA LYS A 116 0.27 -34.35 -26.65
C LYS A 116 -0.70 -33.38 -27.32
N GLU A 117 -0.21 -32.65 -28.31
CA GLU A 117 -1.03 -31.67 -29.02
C GLU A 117 -2.27 -32.28 -29.69
N GLU A 118 -2.15 -33.52 -30.19
CA GLU A 118 -3.26 -34.31 -30.74
C GLU A 118 -4.38 -34.60 -29.73
N ASP A 119 -4.01 -34.99 -28.50
CA ASP A 119 -4.96 -35.33 -27.43
C ASP A 119 -5.69 -34.08 -26.91
N LEU A 120 -5.01 -32.93 -26.93
CA LEU A 120 -5.61 -31.65 -26.54
C LEU A 120 -6.77 -31.27 -27.48
N LEU A 121 -6.63 -31.50 -28.78
CA LEU A 121 -7.71 -31.23 -29.75
C LEU A 121 -8.94 -32.10 -29.48
N GLN A 122 -8.73 -33.37 -29.11
CA GLN A 122 -9.81 -34.29 -28.76
C GLN A 122 -10.51 -33.89 -27.45
N LEU A 123 -9.76 -33.41 -26.44
CA LEU A 123 -10.31 -32.83 -25.20
C LEU A 123 -11.21 -31.62 -25.49
N GLN A 124 -10.81 -30.75 -26.41
CA GLN A 124 -11.59 -29.57 -26.75
C GLN A 124 -12.86 -29.92 -27.54
N ALA A 125 -12.78 -30.88 -28.47
CA ALA A 125 -13.93 -31.34 -29.24
C ALA A 125 -14.99 -32.02 -28.36
N SER A 126 -14.57 -32.85 -27.41
CA SER A 126 -15.46 -33.51 -26.45
C SER A 126 -16.11 -32.51 -25.48
N LYS A 127 -15.39 -31.50 -25.00
CA LYS A 127 -15.95 -30.37 -24.23
C LYS A 127 -17.03 -29.63 -25.02
N LYS A 128 -16.77 -29.26 -26.28
CA LYS A 128 -17.74 -28.56 -27.14
C LYS A 128 -19.04 -29.36 -27.34
N ARG A 129 -18.94 -30.68 -27.58
CA ARG A 129 -20.10 -31.57 -27.75
C ARG A 129 -20.93 -31.72 -26.46
N ARG A 130 -20.31 -31.60 -25.28
CA ARG A 130 -21.02 -31.59 -23.99
C ARG A 130 -21.72 -30.27 -23.72
N LEU A 131 -21.17 -29.15 -24.18
CA LEU A 131 -21.75 -27.81 -24.00
C LEU A 131 -23.00 -27.61 -24.87
N SER A 132 -23.02 -28.12 -26.10
CA SER A 132 -24.18 -28.02 -27.00
C SER A 132 -25.44 -28.76 -26.51
N ARG A 133 -25.34 -29.62 -25.50
CA ARG A 133 -26.49 -30.31 -24.87
C ARG A 133 -27.10 -29.54 -23.70
N ARG A 134 -26.51 -28.42 -23.28
CA ARG A 134 -26.81 -27.74 -22.01
C ARG A 134 -27.28 -26.28 -22.19
N GLU A 135 -27.55 -25.89 -23.43
CA GLU A 135 -27.63 -24.48 -23.87
C GLU A 135 -28.89 -23.74 -23.40
N ASP A 136 -29.98 -24.45 -23.09
CA ASP A 136 -31.28 -23.80 -22.78
C ASP A 136 -31.41 -23.25 -21.35
N THR A 137 -30.61 -23.74 -20.39
CA THR A 137 -30.63 -23.26 -18.98
C THR A 137 -29.40 -22.43 -18.59
N SER A 138 -28.43 -22.29 -19.51
CA SER A 138 -27.14 -21.64 -19.22
C SER A 138 -27.10 -20.17 -19.61
N LEU A 139 -27.97 -19.72 -20.51
CA LEU A 139 -27.99 -18.33 -20.97
C LEU A 139 -28.57 -17.38 -19.91
N ASP A 140 -29.67 -17.76 -19.27
CA ASP A 140 -30.28 -16.95 -18.20
C ASP A 140 -29.30 -16.73 -17.03
N TYR A 141 -28.59 -17.78 -16.61
CA TYR A 141 -27.55 -17.66 -15.58
C TYR A 141 -26.41 -16.71 -15.99
N ILE A 142 -26.05 -16.68 -17.28
CA ILE A 142 -25.02 -15.76 -17.80
C ILE A 142 -25.56 -14.33 -17.83
N PHE A 143 -26.83 -14.11 -18.19
CA PHE A 143 -27.45 -12.79 -18.14
C PHE A 143 -27.55 -12.25 -16.71
N ASP A 144 -27.93 -13.09 -15.74
CA ASP A 144 -27.96 -12.73 -14.32
C ASP A 144 -26.56 -12.32 -13.81
N GLN A 145 -25.52 -13.06 -14.19
CA GLN A 145 -24.13 -12.73 -13.84
C GLN A 145 -23.66 -11.43 -14.49
N ILE A 146 -24.09 -11.14 -15.72
CA ILE A 146 -23.76 -9.87 -16.41
C ILE A 146 -24.46 -8.71 -15.70
N GLU A 147 -25.73 -8.86 -15.34
CA GLU A 147 -26.48 -7.83 -14.62
C GLU A 147 -25.85 -7.52 -13.26
N GLU A 148 -25.45 -8.54 -12.51
CA GLU A 148 -24.73 -8.40 -11.24
C GLU A 148 -23.43 -7.59 -11.40
N VAL A 149 -22.64 -7.89 -12.44
CA VAL A 149 -21.39 -7.17 -12.73
C VAL A 149 -21.65 -5.73 -13.15
N VAL A 150 -22.71 -5.47 -13.94
CA VAL A 150 -23.10 -4.12 -14.34
C VAL A 150 -23.49 -3.27 -13.14
N LEU A 151 -24.26 -3.83 -12.20
CA LEU A 151 -24.64 -3.14 -10.96
C LEU A 151 -23.42 -2.84 -10.10
N ALA A 152 -22.49 -3.80 -9.95
CA ALA A 152 -21.24 -3.58 -9.23
C ALA A 152 -20.36 -2.50 -9.88
N ALA A 153 -20.28 -2.47 -11.21
CA ALA A 153 -19.51 -1.48 -11.96
C ALA A 153 -20.08 -0.06 -11.83
N GLN A 154 -21.40 0.09 -11.74
CA GLN A 154 -22.04 1.39 -11.46
C GLN A 154 -21.67 1.90 -10.06
N GLY A 155 -21.63 1.02 -9.06
CA GLY A 155 -21.14 1.35 -7.71
C GLY A 155 -19.70 1.88 -7.72
N LEU A 156 -18.80 1.22 -8.47
CA LEU A 156 -17.40 1.66 -8.62
C LEU A 156 -17.27 3.03 -9.29
N LYS A 157 -18.10 3.34 -10.29
CA LYS A 157 -18.14 4.66 -10.93
C LYS A 157 -18.56 5.75 -9.94
N GLY A 158 -19.54 5.46 -9.08
CA GLY A 158 -19.93 6.34 -7.98
C GLY A 158 -18.82 6.56 -6.96
N VAL A 159 -18.11 5.51 -6.56
CA VAL A 159 -16.94 5.60 -5.67
C VAL A 159 -15.83 6.44 -6.30
N SER A 160 -15.59 6.28 -7.60
CA SER A 160 -14.59 7.07 -8.32
C SER A 160 -14.93 8.56 -8.38
N SER A 161 -16.23 8.93 -8.49
CA SER A 161 -16.64 10.34 -8.44
C SER A 161 -16.47 10.93 -7.04
N THR A 162 -16.85 10.19 -5.99
CA THR A 162 -16.68 10.64 -4.61
C THR A 162 -15.20 10.82 -4.26
N ILE A 163 -14.32 9.92 -4.71
CA ILE A 163 -12.87 10.09 -4.52
C ILE A 163 -12.37 11.36 -5.22
N LYS A 164 -12.85 11.67 -6.43
CA LYS A 164 -12.50 12.92 -7.12
C LYS A 164 -12.98 14.16 -6.36
N GLU A 165 -14.23 14.16 -5.89
CA GLU A 165 -14.79 15.25 -5.10
C GLU A 165 -14.00 15.45 -3.79
N LEU A 166 -13.66 14.37 -3.09
CA LEU A 166 -12.82 14.43 -1.89
C LEU A 166 -11.40 14.94 -2.20
N GLN A 167 -10.83 14.55 -3.34
CA GLN A 167 -9.53 15.03 -3.77
C GLN A 167 -9.56 16.53 -4.11
N GLU A 168 -10.63 17.01 -4.76
CA GLU A 168 -10.83 18.43 -5.05
C GLU A 168 -11.05 19.25 -3.78
N LEU A 169 -11.82 18.73 -2.82
CA LEU A 169 -12.01 19.34 -1.50
C LEU A 169 -10.68 19.40 -0.73
N ALA A 170 -9.93 18.31 -0.68
CA ALA A 170 -8.62 18.27 -0.04
C ALA A 170 -7.61 19.22 -0.69
N ASN A 171 -7.62 19.34 -2.02
CA ASN A 171 -6.76 20.28 -2.75
C ASN A 171 -7.19 21.74 -2.58
N SER A 172 -8.49 22.01 -2.43
CA SER A 172 -9.02 23.33 -2.11
C SER A 172 -8.63 23.74 -0.69
N ASN A 173 -8.78 22.81 0.27
CA ASN A 173 -8.35 23.02 1.66
C ASN A 173 -6.84 23.23 1.77
N ARG A 174 -6.02 22.56 0.95
CA ARG A 174 -4.57 22.82 0.88
C ARG A 174 -4.21 24.26 0.50
N ARG A 175 -5.10 25.00 -0.14
CA ARG A 175 -4.88 26.41 -0.50
C ARG A 175 -5.40 27.38 0.56
N THR A 176 -6.23 26.92 1.49
CA THR A 176 -6.87 27.76 2.53
C THR A 176 -6.37 27.46 3.94
N ASP A 177 -5.87 26.25 4.21
CA ASP A 177 -5.35 25.84 5.51
C ASP A 177 -3.81 25.94 5.56
N VAL A 178 -3.32 26.64 6.58
CA VAL A 178 -1.89 26.65 6.92
C VAL A 178 -1.55 25.32 7.57
N CYS A 179 -0.99 24.39 6.80
CA CYS A 179 -0.51 23.11 7.32
C CYS A 179 0.86 23.33 8.02
N LEU A 180 0.83 23.58 9.32
CA LEU A 180 2.03 23.66 10.15
C LEU A 180 2.49 22.26 10.55
N THR A 181 3.79 22.02 10.53
CA THR A 181 4.37 20.89 11.25
C THR A 181 4.15 21.05 12.76
N GLU A 182 4.18 19.96 13.53
CA GLU A 182 4.02 20.02 14.99
C GLU A 182 5.00 21.00 15.66
N ALA A 183 6.25 21.03 15.18
CA ALA A 183 7.26 21.96 15.69
C ALA A 183 6.91 23.44 15.40
N GLN A 184 6.31 23.72 14.25
CA GLN A 184 5.84 25.06 13.89
C GLN A 184 4.60 25.45 14.68
N ALA A 185 3.65 24.53 14.86
CA ALA A 185 2.46 24.74 15.69
C ALA A 185 2.84 25.03 17.15
N ALA A 186 3.78 24.25 17.71
CA ALA A 186 4.33 24.50 19.04
C ALA A 186 5.00 25.87 19.15
N ALA A 187 5.83 26.27 18.17
CA ALA A 187 6.45 27.59 18.17
C ALA A 187 5.43 28.74 18.10
N VAL A 188 4.33 28.57 17.36
CA VAL A 188 3.23 29.53 17.32
C VAL A 188 2.52 29.60 18.67
N ARG A 189 2.20 28.44 19.29
CA ARG A 189 1.60 28.38 20.63
C ARG A 189 2.48 29.09 21.67
N ASP A 190 3.78 28.80 21.67
CA ASP A 190 4.75 29.42 22.58
C ASP A 190 4.83 30.94 22.37
N GLY A 191 4.73 31.41 21.12
CA GLY A 191 4.73 32.84 20.79
C GLY A 191 3.53 33.61 21.35
N PHE A 192 2.38 32.95 21.48
CA PHE A 192 1.15 33.50 22.03
C PHE A 192 0.82 33.02 23.45
N ALA A 193 1.76 32.35 24.13
CA ALA A 193 1.58 31.86 25.49
C ALA A 193 1.88 32.94 26.53
N CYS A 194 0.99 33.12 27.50
CA CYS A 194 1.21 34.02 28.62
C CYS A 194 2.35 33.54 29.50
N VAL A 195 3.30 34.41 29.85
CA VAL A 195 4.44 34.05 30.72
C VAL A 195 4.03 33.67 32.15
N ILE A 196 2.79 33.99 32.56
CA ILE A 196 2.26 33.73 33.90
C ILE A 196 1.43 32.44 33.91
N CYS A 197 0.32 32.40 33.17
CA CYS A 197 -0.58 31.23 33.18
C CYS A 197 -0.17 30.13 32.19
N ARG A 198 0.77 30.39 31.27
CA ARG A 198 1.23 29.48 30.21
C ARG A 198 0.16 29.02 29.21
N SER A 199 -1.02 29.63 29.24
CA SER A 199 -2.07 29.45 28.26
C SER A 199 -2.02 30.52 27.16
N VAL A 200 -2.75 30.30 26.07
CA VAL A 200 -2.96 31.30 25.02
C VAL A 200 -3.45 32.61 25.62
N MET A 201 -2.87 33.72 25.20
CA MET A 201 -3.17 35.04 25.75
C MET A 201 -4.60 35.49 25.43
N ALA A 202 -5.43 35.61 26.46
CA ALA A 202 -6.69 36.33 26.39
C ALA A 202 -6.46 37.83 26.68
N ASP A 203 -6.90 38.72 25.78
CA ASP A 203 -6.58 40.16 25.82
C ASP A 203 -5.06 40.40 25.97
N PRO A 204 -4.26 40.16 24.90
CA PRO A 204 -2.80 40.18 24.98
C PRO A 204 -2.24 41.56 25.36
N MET A 205 -1.28 41.54 26.28
CA MET A 205 -0.48 42.70 26.68
C MET A 205 0.92 42.60 26.08
N VAL A 206 1.42 43.72 25.59
CA VAL A 206 2.81 43.90 25.14
C VAL A 206 3.57 44.77 26.13
N SER A 207 4.89 44.69 26.09
CA SER A 207 5.74 45.65 26.80
C SER A 207 6.78 46.27 25.89
N SER A 208 7.01 47.57 26.06
CA SER A 208 8.09 48.31 25.40
C SER A 208 9.48 47.87 25.90
N CYS A 209 9.61 47.45 27.17
CA CYS A 209 10.90 47.14 27.79
C CYS A 209 11.60 45.90 27.16
N CYS A 210 10.82 44.95 26.64
CA CYS A 210 11.33 43.77 25.92
C CYS A 210 10.78 43.64 24.51
N GLN A 211 10.04 44.65 24.04
CA GLN A 211 9.44 44.73 22.71
C GLN A 211 8.68 43.45 22.33
N SER A 212 7.86 42.93 23.24
CA SER A 212 7.26 41.59 23.05
C SER A 212 5.92 41.43 23.74
N LEU A 213 5.14 40.46 23.26
CA LEU A 213 3.95 39.93 23.94
C LEU A 213 4.38 39.31 25.28
N ILE A 214 3.63 39.63 26.33
CA ILE A 214 3.94 39.20 27.69
C ILE A 214 2.86 38.28 28.25
N GLY A 215 1.59 38.65 28.17
CA GLY A 215 0.56 37.83 28.80
C GLY A 215 -0.85 38.36 28.69
N CYS A 216 -1.78 37.63 29.29
CA CYS A 216 -3.17 38.05 29.41
C CYS A 216 -3.29 39.31 30.27
N ARG A 217 -4.18 40.23 29.92
CA ARG A 217 -4.44 41.46 30.70
C ARG A 217 -4.59 41.18 32.20
N ILE A 218 -5.47 40.25 32.57
CA ILE A 218 -5.76 39.94 33.98
C ILE A 218 -4.50 39.45 34.72
N CYS A 219 -3.70 38.60 34.08
CA CYS A 219 -2.47 38.08 34.68
C CYS A 219 -1.45 39.20 34.93
N ILE A 220 -1.35 40.15 34.00
CA ILE A 220 -0.41 41.27 34.09
C ILE A 220 -0.87 42.31 35.11
N GLU A 221 -2.15 42.64 35.15
CA GLU A 221 -2.73 43.53 36.16
C GLU A 221 -2.55 42.96 37.57
N GLU A 222 -2.72 41.64 37.75
CA GLU A 222 -2.47 41.00 39.04
C GLU A 222 -0.99 41.02 39.43
N TRP A 223 -0.10 40.76 38.47
CA TRP A 223 1.34 40.84 38.70
C TRP A 223 1.78 42.23 39.16
N GLN A 224 1.28 43.29 38.51
CA GLN A 224 1.63 44.68 38.82
C GLN A 224 1.22 45.12 40.23
N LYS A 225 0.26 44.45 40.87
CA LYS A 225 -0.11 44.72 42.28
C LYS A 225 1.00 44.35 43.26
N THR A 226 1.84 43.39 42.90
CA THR A 226 2.86 42.80 43.79
C THR A 226 4.29 43.05 43.32
N SER A 227 4.48 43.49 42.07
CA SER A 227 5.79 43.63 41.46
C SER A 227 5.85 44.76 40.45
N ALA A 228 6.92 45.56 40.53
CA ALA A 228 7.21 46.63 39.57
C ALA A 228 8.11 46.17 38.41
N ILE A 229 8.59 44.91 38.43
CA ILE A 229 9.49 44.37 37.42
C ILE A 229 8.74 43.58 36.35
N CYS A 230 9.27 43.59 35.13
CA CYS A 230 8.70 42.85 34.02
C CYS A 230 8.79 41.33 34.25
N PRO A 231 7.69 40.57 34.13
CA PRO A 231 7.72 39.12 34.36
C PRO A 231 8.52 38.37 33.27
N LYS A 232 8.79 39.00 32.13
CA LYS A 232 9.54 38.40 31.01
C LYS A 232 11.05 38.69 31.08
N CYS A 233 11.44 39.97 31.12
CA CYS A 233 12.86 40.38 31.07
C CYS A 233 13.40 40.96 32.38
N ARG A 234 12.56 41.10 33.41
CA ARG A 234 12.90 41.66 34.74
C ARG A 234 13.35 43.13 34.75
N ALA A 235 13.13 43.88 33.66
CA ALA A 235 13.35 45.32 33.66
C ALA A 235 12.40 46.04 34.64
N ASP A 236 12.88 47.13 35.21
CA ASP A 236 12.11 48.00 36.12
C ASP A 236 11.04 48.81 35.37
N GLU A 237 10.23 49.56 36.12
CA GLU A 237 9.18 50.46 35.59
C GLU A 237 8.18 49.74 34.66
N PHE A 238 7.86 48.47 34.94
CA PHE A 238 7.01 47.66 34.08
C PHE A 238 5.59 48.22 33.94
N SER A 239 5.06 48.87 34.97
CA SER A 239 3.71 49.46 34.97
C SER A 239 3.51 50.53 33.89
N VAL A 240 4.55 51.30 33.57
CA VAL A 240 4.50 52.36 32.55
C VAL A 240 4.72 51.79 31.15
N ASN A 241 5.44 50.68 31.07
CA ASN A 241 5.88 50.06 29.82
C ASN A 241 4.92 48.98 29.29
N ALA A 242 3.96 48.53 30.10
CA ALA A 242 2.96 47.53 29.72
C ALA A 242 1.74 48.18 29.04
N HIS A 243 1.38 47.69 27.87
CA HIS A 243 0.27 48.22 27.08
C HIS A 243 -0.63 47.09 26.57
N ARG A 244 -1.93 47.35 26.54
CA ARG A 244 -2.90 46.45 25.90
C ARG A 244 -2.73 46.52 24.39
N LEU A 245 -2.63 45.36 23.75
CA LEU A 245 -2.64 45.25 22.29
C LEU A 245 -4.07 44.99 21.81
N ASN A 246 -4.61 45.90 21.01
CA ASN A 246 -5.92 45.75 20.37
C ASN A 246 -5.76 45.29 18.91
N GLY A 247 -6.81 44.67 18.36
CA GLY A 247 -6.83 44.27 16.94
C GLY A 247 -6.15 42.93 16.64
N LEU A 248 -5.65 42.21 17.66
CA LEU A 248 -5.11 40.87 17.50
C LEU A 248 -6.16 39.76 17.71
N SER A 249 -7.36 40.10 18.20
CA SER A 249 -8.43 39.15 18.49
C SER A 249 -8.82 38.32 17.27
N ASP A 250 -9.13 38.96 16.14
CA ASP A 250 -9.53 38.27 14.90
C ASP A 250 -8.43 37.33 14.38
N ALA A 251 -7.16 37.71 14.58
CA ALA A 251 -6.02 36.89 14.18
C ALA A 251 -5.82 35.67 15.10
N LEU A 252 -6.03 35.82 16.41
CA LEU A 252 -5.99 34.71 17.37
C LEU A 252 -7.16 33.75 17.14
N ASP A 253 -8.35 34.28 16.83
CA ASP A 253 -9.53 33.48 16.51
C ASP A 253 -9.32 32.66 15.22
N ALA A 254 -8.73 33.27 14.18
CA ALA A 254 -8.36 32.58 12.95
C ALA A 254 -7.31 31.47 13.18
N LEU A 255 -6.46 31.61 14.20
CA LEU A 255 -5.46 30.61 14.61
C LEU A 255 -6.00 29.64 15.68
N GLY A 256 -7.29 29.73 16.05
CA GLY A 256 -7.87 28.98 17.17
C GLY A 256 -7.65 27.47 17.08
N ASN A 257 -7.70 26.88 15.88
CA ASN A 257 -7.45 25.45 15.68
C ASN A 257 -6.00 25.03 16.02
N ILE A 258 -5.02 25.92 15.85
CA ILE A 258 -3.60 25.67 16.14
C ILE A 258 -3.32 25.91 17.63
N LEU A 259 -4.03 26.86 18.24
CA LEU A 259 -3.83 27.33 19.60
C LEU A 259 -4.59 26.52 20.67
N SER A 260 -5.55 25.68 20.27
CA SER A 260 -6.44 24.92 21.19
C SER A 260 -6.00 23.48 21.49
N GLU A 261 -4.89 23.01 20.91
CA GLU A 261 -4.25 21.71 21.21
C GLU A 261 -3.15 21.85 22.27
#